data_AF-A0A258D1E2-F1
#
_entry.id   AF-A0A258D1E2-F1
#
_cell.length_a   1.000
_cell.length_b   1.000
_cell.length_c   1.000
_cell.angle_alpha   90.00
_cell.angle_beta   90.00
_cell.angle_gamma   90.00
#
_symmetry.space_group_name_H-M   'P 1'
#
loop_
_entity.id
_entity.type
_entity.pdbx_description
1 polymer ?
#
loop_
_entity_poly.entity_id
_entity_poly.type
_entity_poly.pdbx_seq_one_letter_code
_entity_poly.pdbx_strand_id
1 'polypeptide(L)'
;MPSKTITTRGAAFACLLMTGLASGAAAQTAGVPVASLPAAASGDARAPYAWNDLCRRTPAECRVDLREPETVEMTPKLWKTIVAVNTRINREIEAITDEDHWGVVDRWDMPDDGKGDCEDFALLKRKRLAEAGVPRRAMVMTVVIDEENAGHAEATNSSGDDVDRNGTFRSA
;
A
#
# COMPACT_ATOMS: atom_id res chain seq x y z
N MET A 1 -43.27 -18.21 -73.85
CA MET A 1 -41.91 -18.76 -73.56
C MET A 1 -40.90 -17.65 -73.79
N PRO A 2 -39.81 -17.48 -73.02
CA PRO A 2 -39.36 -18.13 -71.77
C PRO A 2 -39.54 -17.18 -70.54
N SER A 3 -39.96 -17.64 -69.35
CA SER A 3 -39.20 -18.28 -68.26
C SER A 3 -37.91 -17.55 -67.86
N LYS A 4 -37.91 -16.93 -66.67
CA LYS A 4 -36.83 -17.04 -65.67
C LYS A 4 -37.39 -16.91 -64.24
N THR A 5 -37.38 -18.03 -63.52
CA THR A 5 -37.56 -18.17 -62.08
C THR A 5 -36.21 -17.92 -61.40
N ILE A 6 -36.16 -17.10 -60.34
CA ILE A 6 -35.03 -16.99 -59.39
C ILE A 6 -35.68 -16.84 -58.01
N THR A 7 -35.85 -17.93 -57.24
CA THR A 7 -34.93 -18.49 -56.23
C THR A 7 -34.77 -17.61 -54.98
N THR A 8 -35.46 -18.07 -53.93
CA THR A 8 -35.44 -17.73 -52.51
C THR A 8 -34.04 -17.75 -51.90
N ARG A 9 -33.69 -16.77 -51.04
CA ARG A 9 -32.86 -16.97 -49.84
C ARG A 9 -33.25 -15.95 -48.76
N GLY A 10 -33.62 -16.47 -47.60
CA GLY A 10 -34.04 -15.69 -46.43
C GLY A 10 -32.90 -14.93 -45.77
N ALA A 11 -33.27 -13.88 -45.05
CA ALA A 11 -32.45 -13.29 -44.02
C ALA A 11 -33.20 -13.48 -42.70
N ALA A 12 -32.71 -14.40 -41.88
CA ALA A 12 -33.15 -14.56 -40.50
C ALA A 12 -32.70 -13.33 -39.71
N PHE A 13 -33.66 -12.62 -39.11
CA PHE A 13 -33.41 -11.59 -38.11
C PHE A 13 -32.92 -12.26 -36.82
N ALA A 14 -31.61 -12.28 -36.61
CA ALA A 14 -31.02 -12.63 -35.32
C ALA A 14 -31.11 -11.41 -34.40
N CYS A 15 -32.11 -11.43 -33.52
CA CYS A 15 -32.29 -10.44 -32.46
C CYS A 15 -31.24 -10.72 -31.36
N LEU A 16 -30.13 -9.98 -31.37
CA LEU A 16 -29.07 -10.12 -30.36
C LEU A 16 -29.48 -9.32 -29.10
N LEU A 17 -30.05 -10.03 -28.12
CA LEU A 17 -30.29 -9.51 -26.76
C LEU A 17 -28.95 -9.32 -26.05
N MET A 18 -28.45 -8.09 -26.01
CA MET A 18 -27.33 -7.69 -25.15
C MET A 18 -27.82 -7.59 -23.70
N THR A 19 -27.72 -8.69 -22.96
CA THR A 19 -27.84 -8.67 -21.50
C THR A 19 -26.60 -8.01 -20.91
N GLY A 20 -26.76 -6.80 -20.38
CA GLY A 20 -25.70 -6.09 -19.66
C GLY A 20 -25.29 -6.85 -18.41
N LEU A 21 -24.03 -7.32 -18.37
CA LEU A 21 -23.41 -7.75 -17.12
C LEU A 21 -23.09 -6.51 -16.30
N ALA A 22 -23.93 -6.21 -15.31
CA ALA A 22 -23.56 -5.33 -14.21
C ALA A 22 -22.54 -6.07 -13.33
N SER A 23 -21.25 -5.88 -13.59
CA SER A 23 -20.20 -6.28 -12.66
C SER A 23 -20.30 -5.40 -11.41
N GLY A 24 -20.97 -5.90 -10.38
CA GLY A 24 -20.93 -5.31 -9.05
C GLY A 24 -19.50 -5.34 -8.53
N ALA A 25 -18.87 -4.17 -8.38
CA ALA A 25 -17.65 -4.04 -7.61
C ALA A 25 -18.01 -4.34 -6.14
N ALA A 26 -17.74 -5.56 -5.68
CA ALA A 26 -17.80 -5.88 -4.26
C ALA A 26 -16.74 -5.05 -3.54
N ALA A 27 -17.17 -3.97 -2.88
CA ALA A 27 -16.33 -3.26 -1.94
C ALA A 27 -15.99 -4.24 -0.82
N GLN A 28 -14.75 -4.72 -0.78
CA GLN A 28 -14.26 -5.52 0.34
C GLN A 28 -14.27 -4.63 1.58
N THR A 29 -15.26 -4.80 2.45
CA THR A 29 -15.21 -4.24 3.79
C THR A 29 -14.14 -5.01 4.55
N ALA A 30 -12.91 -4.51 4.55
CA ALA A 30 -11.84 -5.04 5.39
C ALA A 30 -12.32 -4.97 6.85
N GLY A 31 -12.57 -6.12 7.47
CA GLY A 31 -12.89 -6.19 8.89
C GLY A 31 -11.74 -5.61 9.72
N VAL A 32 -12.03 -5.12 10.92
CA VAL A 32 -10.98 -4.69 11.85
C VAL A 32 -10.11 -5.91 12.18
N PRO A 33 -8.77 -5.84 12.06
CA PRO A 33 -7.91 -6.99 12.28
C PRO A 33 -8.02 -7.50 13.72
N VAL A 34 -7.95 -8.82 13.88
CA VAL A 34 -7.87 -9.47 15.19
C VAL A 34 -6.39 -9.58 15.56
N ALA A 35 -6.05 -8.99 16.69
CA ALA A 35 -4.71 -8.89 17.25
C ALA A 35 -3.86 -10.19 17.28
N SER A 36 -2.71 -10.16 16.60
CA SER A 36 -1.61 -11.14 16.69
C SER A 36 -0.73 -10.94 17.93
N LEU A 37 0.03 -11.97 18.34
CA LEU A 37 1.10 -11.83 19.36
C LEU A 37 2.29 -11.06 18.75
N PRO A 38 3.00 -10.21 19.53
CA PRO A 38 4.20 -9.54 19.04
C PRO A 38 5.30 -10.55 18.73
N ALA A 39 6.04 -10.32 17.64
CA ALA A 39 7.24 -11.08 17.32
C ALA A 39 8.26 -10.95 18.47
N ALA A 40 8.89 -12.06 18.86
CA ALA A 40 9.94 -12.05 19.87
C ALA A 40 11.16 -11.30 19.33
N ALA A 41 11.66 -10.30 20.07
CA ALA A 41 12.88 -9.59 19.69
C ALA A 41 14.10 -10.48 19.95
N SER A 42 14.93 -10.69 18.92
CA SER A 42 16.22 -11.35 19.03
C SER A 42 17.35 -10.34 18.81
N GLY A 43 17.69 -9.59 19.86
CA GLY A 43 18.80 -8.62 19.84
C GLY A 43 18.42 -7.19 19.47
N ASP A 44 19.43 -6.34 19.28
CA ASP A 44 19.27 -4.92 18.97
C ASP A 44 19.16 -4.71 17.45
N ALA A 45 18.04 -4.12 17.00
CA ALA A 45 17.89 -3.66 15.63
C ALA A 45 18.59 -2.30 15.46
N ARG A 46 19.50 -2.19 14.48
CA ARG A 46 20.07 -0.90 14.07
C ARG A 46 19.25 -0.32 12.94
N ALA A 47 19.04 0.99 12.96
CA ALA A 47 18.38 1.67 11.85
C ALA A 47 19.22 1.54 10.56
N PRO A 48 18.59 1.29 9.39
CA PRO A 48 19.28 1.28 8.10
C PRO A 48 20.02 2.59 7.83
N TYR A 49 21.05 2.53 6.98
CA TYR A 49 21.78 3.73 6.58
C TYR A 49 20.84 4.76 5.91
N ALA A 50 19.96 4.30 5.00
CA ALA A 50 19.04 5.15 4.27
C ALA A 50 18.05 5.89 5.19
N TRP A 51 17.55 5.24 6.26
CA TRP A 51 16.76 5.93 7.31
C TRP A 51 17.54 7.08 7.95
N ASN A 52 18.79 6.85 8.37
CA ASN A 52 19.60 7.90 8.99
C ASN A 52 19.89 9.05 8.01
N ASP A 53 20.08 8.73 6.72
CA ASP A 53 20.26 9.74 5.67
C ASP A 53 19.00 10.57 5.43
N LEU A 54 17.84 9.93 5.32
CA LEU A 54 16.54 10.60 5.27
C LEU A 54 16.36 11.52 6.49
N CYS A 55 16.68 11.08 7.71
CA CYS A 55 16.54 11.93 8.90
C CYS A 55 17.45 13.16 8.88
N ARG A 56 18.62 13.09 8.23
CA ARG A 56 19.48 14.26 8.03
C ARG A 56 18.88 15.23 7.02
N ARG A 57 18.30 14.73 5.93
CA ARG A 57 17.70 15.55 4.86
C ARG A 57 16.32 16.10 5.22
N THR A 58 15.53 15.33 5.96
CA THR A 58 14.14 15.62 6.34
C THR A 58 13.90 15.33 7.83
N PRO A 59 14.45 16.14 8.76
CA PRO A 59 14.38 15.87 10.21
C PRO A 59 12.96 15.79 10.77
N ALA A 60 11.98 16.39 10.09
CA ALA A 60 10.59 16.35 10.51
C ALA A 60 9.96 14.95 10.47
N GLU A 61 10.40 14.08 9.55
CA GLU A 61 9.85 12.72 9.42
C GLU A 61 10.34 11.78 10.52
N CYS A 62 11.49 12.09 11.13
CA CYS A 62 12.11 11.29 12.18
C CYS A 62 11.92 11.85 13.59
N ARG A 63 11.39 13.08 13.72
CA ARG A 63 11.20 13.72 15.02
C ARG A 63 10.12 12.98 15.81
N VAL A 64 10.49 12.55 17.01
CA VAL A 64 9.56 11.97 17.99
C VAL A 64 9.15 13.03 18.99
N ASP A 65 7.85 13.27 19.13
CA ASP A 65 7.29 14.07 20.21
C ASP A 65 6.90 13.15 21.38
N LEU A 66 7.62 13.22 22.50
CA LEU A 66 7.35 12.39 23.67
C LEU A 66 6.03 12.71 24.38
N ARG A 67 5.36 13.80 24.00
CA ARG A 67 4.03 14.15 24.51
C ARG A 67 2.92 13.42 23.75
N GLU A 68 3.21 12.90 22.56
CA GLU A 68 2.27 12.06 21.82
C GLU A 68 2.08 10.70 22.51
N PRO A 69 0.89 10.09 22.41
CA PRO A 69 0.68 8.70 22.81
C PRO A 69 1.61 7.75 22.04
N GLU A 70 2.19 6.79 22.75
CA GLU A 70 2.99 5.71 22.14
C GLU A 70 2.11 4.64 21.47
N THR A 71 0.83 4.62 21.81
CA THR A 71 -0.12 3.59 21.38
C THR A 71 -1.47 4.23 21.08
N VAL A 72 -2.23 3.63 20.19
CA VAL A 72 -3.60 4.04 19.88
C VAL A 72 -4.55 2.86 19.91
N GLU A 73 -5.79 3.10 20.34
CA GLU A 73 -6.83 2.09 20.25
C GLU A 73 -7.26 1.90 18.79
N MET A 74 -7.25 0.65 18.33
CA MET A 74 -7.74 0.28 17.01
C MET A 74 -9.27 0.36 16.95
N THR A 75 -9.80 1.56 16.69
CA THR A 75 -11.23 1.78 16.47
C THR A 75 -11.63 1.54 15.02
N PRO A 76 -12.91 1.24 14.72
CA PRO A 76 -13.39 1.13 13.33
C PRO A 76 -13.16 2.41 12.51
N LYS A 77 -13.21 3.59 13.15
CA LYS A 77 -12.92 4.87 12.49
C LYS A 77 -11.45 4.98 12.10
N LEU A 78 -10.56 4.61 13.03
CA LEU A 78 -9.12 4.58 12.75
C LEU A 78 -8.87 3.59 11.61
N TRP A 79 -9.31 2.34 11.73
CA TRP A 79 -9.15 1.31 10.69
C TRP A 79 -9.60 1.77 9.30
N LYS A 80 -10.77 2.40 9.20
CA LYS A 80 -11.26 2.96 7.92
C LYS A 80 -10.30 4.03 7.36
N THR A 81 -9.74 4.87 8.22
CA THR A 81 -8.75 5.90 7.83
C THR A 81 -7.48 5.23 7.31
N ILE A 82 -6.99 4.20 8.00
CA ILE A 82 -5.83 3.39 7.61
C ILE A 82 -6.01 2.82 6.20
N VAL A 83 -7.10 2.07 6.00
CA VAL A 83 -7.41 1.42 4.72
C VAL A 83 -7.56 2.45 3.60
N ALA A 84 -8.20 3.59 3.88
CA ALA A 84 -8.37 4.65 2.89
C ALA A 84 -7.04 5.29 2.48
N VAL A 85 -6.16 5.59 3.44
CA VAL A 85 -4.82 6.15 3.16
C VAL A 85 -3.98 5.15 2.38
N ASN A 86 -3.93 3.89 2.82
CA ASN A 86 -3.19 2.82 2.14
C ASN A 86 -3.65 2.67 0.67
N THR A 87 -4.96 2.47 0.47
CA THR A 87 -5.55 2.27 -0.86
C THR A 87 -5.29 3.46 -1.77
N ARG A 88 -5.33 4.68 -1.22
CA ARG A 88 -5.09 5.91 -1.98
C ARG A 88 -3.63 5.98 -2.42
N ILE A 89 -2.67 5.78 -1.53
CA ILE A 89 -1.24 5.83 -1.84
C ILE A 89 -0.86 4.75 -2.86
N ASN A 90 -1.36 3.53 -2.69
CA ASN A 90 -1.12 2.43 -3.62
C ASN A 90 -1.61 2.70 -5.06
N ARG A 91 -2.44 3.72 -5.27
CA ARG A 91 -2.90 4.15 -6.59
C ARG A 91 -2.21 5.41 -7.11
N GLU A 92 -1.56 6.17 -6.22
CA GLU A 92 -0.93 7.43 -6.54
C GLU A 92 0.55 7.28 -6.90
N ILE A 93 1.20 6.26 -6.33
CA ILE A 93 2.64 6.03 -6.51
C ILE A 93 2.85 4.86 -7.47
N GLU A 94 3.67 5.10 -8.50
CA GLU A 94 4.22 4.10 -9.40
C GLU A 94 5.35 3.35 -8.68
N ALA A 95 5.23 2.04 -8.54
CA ALA A 95 6.24 1.23 -7.89
C ALA A 95 7.46 1.04 -8.81
N ILE A 96 8.62 1.56 -8.41
CA ILE A 96 9.91 1.37 -9.07
C ILE A 96 11.02 1.24 -8.03
N THR A 97 12.08 0.49 -8.34
CA THR A 97 13.20 0.30 -7.40
C THR A 97 14.07 1.56 -7.32
N ASP A 98 14.77 1.75 -6.21
CA ASP A 98 15.77 2.82 -6.08
C ASP A 98 16.90 2.73 -7.11
N GLU A 99 17.26 1.53 -7.56
CA GLU A 99 18.28 1.37 -8.61
C GLU A 99 17.75 1.92 -9.94
N ASP A 100 16.50 1.61 -10.30
CA ASP A 100 15.87 2.14 -11.52
C ASP A 100 15.56 3.64 -11.42
N HIS A 101 15.25 4.14 -10.21
CA HIS A 101 14.89 5.53 -9.99
C HIS A 101 16.11 6.45 -9.89
N TRP A 102 17.07 6.06 -9.05
CA TRP A 102 18.17 6.89 -8.59
C TRP A 102 19.55 6.32 -8.94
N GLY A 103 19.65 5.07 -9.40
CA GLY A 103 20.92 4.40 -9.66
C GLY A 103 21.71 4.08 -8.40
N VAL A 104 21.02 3.87 -7.27
CA VAL A 104 21.60 3.48 -5.98
C VAL A 104 20.79 2.35 -5.36
N VAL A 105 21.43 1.56 -4.51
CA VAL A 105 20.84 0.35 -3.93
C VAL A 105 19.66 0.63 -3.00
N ASP A 106 19.72 1.70 -2.22
CA ASP A 106 18.74 2.03 -1.17
C ASP A 106 18.83 3.54 -0.85
N ARG A 107 17.72 4.25 -1.02
CA ARG A 107 17.54 5.68 -0.85
C ARG A 107 16.08 6.00 -0.52
N TRP A 108 15.84 6.12 0.77
CA TRP A 108 14.56 6.55 1.30
C TRP A 108 14.26 8.01 0.96
N ASP A 109 13.12 8.27 0.35
CA ASP A 109 12.65 9.60 -0.02
C ASP A 109 11.14 9.78 0.21
N MET A 110 10.70 11.04 0.16
CA MET A 110 9.27 11.29 -0.04
C MET A 110 8.99 11.13 -1.53
N PRO A 111 8.04 10.28 -1.97
CA PRO A 111 7.75 10.04 -3.38
C PRO A 111 6.90 11.18 -3.97
N ASP A 112 7.43 12.41 -3.90
CA ASP A 112 6.75 13.64 -4.34
C ASP A 112 6.64 13.72 -5.88
N ASP A 113 7.45 12.95 -6.61
CA ASP A 113 7.36 12.76 -8.06
C ASP A 113 6.43 11.62 -8.49
N GLY A 114 5.78 10.97 -7.52
CA GLY A 114 4.84 9.88 -7.75
C GLY A 114 5.50 8.53 -7.98
N LYS A 115 6.77 8.34 -7.61
CA LYS A 115 7.52 7.10 -7.79
C LYS A 115 8.24 6.69 -6.51
N GLY A 116 8.37 5.39 -6.29
CA GLY A 116 9.16 4.85 -5.19
C GLY A 116 8.93 3.36 -4.97
N ASP A 117 9.59 2.80 -3.98
CA ASP A 117 9.41 1.42 -3.52
C ASP A 117 8.89 1.38 -2.06
N CYS A 118 9.12 0.28 -1.37
CA CYS A 118 8.36 -0.10 -0.17
C CYS A 118 8.49 0.94 0.97
N GLU A 119 9.68 1.43 1.21
CA GLU A 119 9.99 2.47 2.20
C GLU A 119 9.32 3.79 1.89
N ASP A 120 9.30 4.22 0.62
CA ASP A 120 8.76 5.50 0.18
C ASP A 120 7.24 5.50 0.33
N PHE A 121 6.60 4.39 -0.01
CA PHE A 121 5.19 4.16 0.26
C PHE A 121 4.90 4.22 1.77
N ALA A 122 5.71 3.55 2.58
CA ALA A 122 5.54 3.50 4.03
C ALA A 122 5.71 4.89 4.67
N LEU A 123 6.70 5.67 4.22
CA LEU A 123 6.93 7.07 4.64
C LEU A 123 5.73 7.94 4.29
N LEU A 124 5.22 7.85 3.07
CA LEU A 124 4.05 8.63 2.66
C LEU A 124 2.79 8.22 3.43
N LYS A 125 2.57 6.92 3.69
CA LYS A 125 1.47 6.43 4.53
C LYS A 125 1.57 7.02 5.93
N ARG A 126 2.74 6.93 6.56
CA ARG A 126 3.00 7.47 7.90
C ARG A 126 2.74 8.98 7.95
N LYS A 127 3.24 9.73 6.97
CA LYS A 127 3.01 11.18 6.87
C LYS A 127 1.52 11.52 6.79
N ARG A 128 0.77 10.87 5.89
CA ARG A 128 -0.67 11.15 5.71
C ARG A 128 -1.53 10.71 6.88
N LEU A 129 -1.14 9.64 7.56
CA LEU A 129 -1.78 9.23 8.80
C LEU A 129 -1.52 10.24 9.92
N ALA A 130 -0.30 10.78 10.01
CA ALA A 130 0.01 11.87 10.93
C ALA A 130 -0.81 13.13 10.64
N GLU A 131 -0.93 13.51 9.37
CA GLU A 131 -1.81 14.61 8.92
C GLU A 131 -3.29 14.35 9.24
N ALA A 132 -3.70 13.07 9.27
CA ALA A 132 -5.05 12.64 9.69
C ALA A 132 -5.23 12.54 11.23
N GLY A 133 -4.19 12.87 12.01
CA GLY A 133 -4.23 12.91 13.47
C GLY A 133 -3.79 11.63 14.17
N VAL A 134 -3.22 10.64 13.45
CA VAL A 134 -2.58 9.48 14.08
C VAL A 134 -1.23 9.93 14.66
N PRO A 135 -0.96 9.73 15.96
CA PRO A 135 0.31 10.14 16.56
C PRO A 135 1.51 9.46 15.86
N ARG A 136 2.54 10.23 15.51
CA ARG A 136 3.75 9.69 14.86
C ARG A 136 4.50 8.74 15.76
N ARG A 137 4.43 8.95 17.09
CA ARG A 137 5.00 8.05 18.09
C ARG A 137 4.32 6.68 18.14
N ALA A 138 3.05 6.58 17.74
CA ALA A 138 2.32 5.31 17.69
C ALA A 138 2.55 4.53 16.38
N MET A 139 3.23 5.12 15.39
CA MET A 139 3.53 4.48 14.11
C MET A 139 5.03 4.16 14.04
N VAL A 140 5.38 2.88 13.99
CA VAL A 140 6.77 2.41 13.86
C VAL A 140 7.04 2.07 12.40
N MET A 141 8.24 2.39 11.92
CA MET A 141 8.72 1.89 10.63
C MET A 141 9.41 0.56 10.87
N THR A 142 8.96 -0.48 10.18
CA THR A 142 9.55 -1.83 10.28
C THR A 142 10.19 -2.17 8.96
N VAL A 143 11.42 -2.69 9.01
CA VAL A 143 12.11 -3.24 7.84
C VAL A 143 12.13 -4.75 8.01
N VAL A 144 11.69 -5.45 6.98
CA VAL A 144 11.78 -6.90 6.89
C VAL A 144 13.02 -7.24 6.07
N ILE A 145 13.83 -8.17 6.56
CA ILE A 145 15.02 -8.68 5.87
C ILE A 145 14.72 -10.12 5.50
N ASP A 146 14.96 -10.49 4.25
CA ASP A 146 14.77 -11.86 3.78
C ASP A 146 15.85 -12.83 4.31
N GLU A 147 15.65 -14.13 4.10
CA GLU A 147 16.60 -15.17 4.53
C GLU A 147 17.95 -15.12 3.78
N GLU A 148 18.00 -14.43 2.63
CA GLU A 148 19.24 -14.21 1.87
C GLU A 148 20.06 -13.04 2.41
N ASN A 149 19.60 -12.44 3.52
CA ASN A 149 20.26 -11.33 4.19
C ASN A 149 20.35 -10.09 3.28
N ALA A 150 19.52 -10.06 2.26
CA ALA A 150 19.29 -8.90 1.47
C ALA A 150 18.16 -8.12 2.14
N GLY A 151 18.38 -6.83 2.38
CA GLY A 151 17.29 -5.92 2.74
C GLY A 151 16.40 -5.64 1.54
N HIS A 152 16.11 -6.65 0.72
CA HIS A 152 15.22 -6.51 -0.41
C HIS A 152 13.81 -6.49 0.16
N ALA A 153 13.20 -5.31 0.15
CA ALA A 153 11.77 -5.17 0.33
C ALA A 153 11.11 -5.81 -0.90
N GLU A 154 10.98 -7.14 -0.87
CA GLU A 154 10.53 -7.94 -1.99
C GLU A 154 9.12 -7.51 -2.39
N ALA A 155 8.93 -7.31 -3.69
CA ALA A 155 7.68 -6.89 -4.31
C ALA A 155 6.60 -7.98 -4.18
N THR A 156 6.02 -8.13 -2.99
CA THR A 156 4.78 -8.87 -2.80
C THR A 156 3.71 -7.88 -2.40
N ASN A 157 3.08 -7.24 -3.40
CA ASN A 157 1.80 -6.53 -3.33
C ASN A 157 1.46 -6.03 -1.92
N SER A 158 1.78 -4.79 -1.57
CA SER A 158 1.59 -4.06 -0.29
C SER A 158 0.19 -4.18 0.37
N SER A 159 -0.22 -5.42 0.62
CA SER A 159 -1.52 -5.92 1.08
C SER A 159 -1.39 -6.54 2.47
N GLY A 160 -0.17 -6.57 3.03
CA GLY A 160 0.13 -7.10 4.36
C GLY A 160 0.45 -6.01 5.37
N ASP A 161 -0.35 -4.92 5.42
CA ASP A 161 -0.22 -3.98 6.54
C ASP A 161 -0.79 -4.65 7.81
N ASP A 162 0.04 -5.32 8.63
CA ASP A 162 -0.40 -5.83 9.94
C ASP A 162 -0.29 -4.71 10.97
N VAL A 163 -1.44 -4.25 11.47
CA VAL A 163 -1.46 -3.27 12.57
C VAL A 163 -1.54 -4.05 13.87
N ASP A 164 -0.42 -4.12 14.60
CA ASP A 164 -0.41 -4.84 15.87
C ASP A 164 -1.24 -4.13 16.96
N ARG A 165 -1.43 -4.82 18.09
CA ARG A 165 -2.24 -4.39 19.25
C ARG A 165 -1.92 -2.99 19.78
N ASN A 166 -0.77 -2.43 19.41
CA ASN A 166 -0.34 -1.12 19.86
C ASN A 166 -0.68 0.02 18.88
N GLY A 167 -1.31 -0.29 17.74
CA GLY A 167 -1.44 0.65 16.63
C GLY A 167 -0.17 0.75 15.78
N THR A 168 0.78 -0.19 15.97
CA THR A 168 2.01 -0.23 15.20
C THR A 168 1.72 -0.68 13.78
N PHE A 169 1.88 0.23 12.83
CA PHE A 169 1.87 -0.09 11.42
C PHE A 169 3.10 -0.91 11.05
N ARG A 170 2.91 -2.14 10.60
CA ARG A 170 3.98 -2.93 10.00
C ARG A 170 3.75 -2.90 8.49
N SER A 171 4.70 -2.32 7.76
CA SER A 171 4.86 -2.63 6.35
C SER A 171 5.50 -4.02 6.31
N ALA A 172 4.73 -5.02 5.89
CA ALA A 172 5.29 -6.29 5.46
C ALA A 172 5.97 -6.10 4.11
#